data_AF-A0A7Z9TXU1-F1
#
_entry.id   AF-A0A7Z9TXU1-F1
#
_cell.length_a   1.000
_cell.length_b   1.000
_cell.length_c   1.000
_cell.angle_alpha   90.00
_cell.angle_beta   90.00
_cell.angle_gamma   90.00
#
_symmetry.space_group_name_H-M   'P 1'
#
loop_
_entity.id
_entity.type
_entity.pdbx_description
1 polymer ?
#
loop_
_entity_poly.entity_id
_entity_poly.type
_entity_poly.pdbx_seq_one_letter_code
_entity_poly.pdbx_strand_id
1 'polypeptide(L)'
;MVRRCKLTSRCPTFSEEHNLSYKNARVNNVIGIDIGGTNLLVGCIEQNKVVQRLHQPIVARGDFETVANQVCDAVTELGADVRDGVGISVAGSVDATNGIVLRAENLDWDNVPLAQFISEKLHCNVIIENDVTAAAWGGI
;
A
#
# COMPACT_ATOMS: atom_id res chain seq x y z
N MET A 1 -32.28 -21.05 -8.93
CA MET A 1 -31.63 -21.87 -7.90
C MET A 1 -30.14 -21.53 -7.89
N VAL A 2 -29.76 -20.44 -7.23
CA VAL A 2 -28.37 -19.95 -7.20
C VAL A 2 -27.76 -20.41 -5.88
N ARG A 3 -26.64 -21.14 -5.96
CA ARG A 3 -25.98 -21.77 -4.82
C ARG A 3 -25.39 -20.70 -3.89
N ARG A 4 -25.78 -20.77 -2.61
CA ARG A 4 -25.14 -20.07 -1.48
C ARG A 4 -23.66 -20.49 -1.40
N CYS A 5 -22.74 -19.55 -1.59
CA CYS A 5 -21.36 -19.72 -1.17
C CYS A 5 -21.25 -19.29 0.30
N LYS A 6 -20.86 -20.20 1.18
CA LYS A 6 -20.67 -19.95 2.61
C LYS A 6 -19.39 -19.13 2.77
N LEU A 7 -19.52 -17.85 3.15
CA LEU A 7 -18.43 -17.08 3.74
C LEU A 7 -18.18 -17.63 5.15
N THR A 8 -17.09 -18.37 5.33
CA THR A 8 -16.53 -18.66 6.65
C THR A 8 -15.26 -17.86 6.82
N SER A 9 -15.36 -16.91 7.75
CA SER A 9 -14.31 -16.24 8.51
C SER A 9 -13.00 -17.00 8.66
N ARG A 10 -11.90 -16.32 8.29
CA ARG A 10 -10.62 -16.26 9.01
C ARG A 10 -9.69 -15.33 8.24
N CYS A 11 -9.22 -14.27 8.90
CA CYS A 11 -8.02 -13.57 8.47
C CYS A 11 -6.89 -14.61 8.33
N PRO A 12 -6.21 -14.71 7.17
CA PRO A 12 -5.11 -15.64 7.04
C PRO A 12 -3.94 -15.09 7.87
N THR A 13 -3.65 -15.77 8.97
CA THR A 13 -2.36 -15.67 9.65
C THR A 13 -1.25 -15.92 8.64
N PHE A 14 -0.31 -14.98 8.55
CA PHE A 14 0.89 -15.05 7.70
C PHE A 14 1.65 -16.35 8.02
N SER A 15 1.48 -17.36 7.18
CA SER A 15 2.17 -18.64 7.28
C SER A 15 3.08 -18.77 6.06
N GLU A 16 4.29 -19.28 6.28
CA GLU A 16 5.40 -19.35 5.30
C GLU A 16 5.03 -20.02 3.96
N GLU A 17 3.91 -20.74 3.89
CA GLU A 17 3.44 -21.42 2.69
C GLU A 17 2.92 -20.47 1.58
N HIS A 18 2.40 -19.29 1.94
CA HIS A 18 1.96 -18.30 0.93
C HIS A 18 3.13 -17.63 0.18
N ASN A 19 4.36 -17.72 0.70
CA ASN A 19 5.55 -17.12 0.11
C ASN A 19 6.05 -17.84 -1.17
N LEU A 20 5.61 -19.08 -1.41
CA LEU A 20 6.01 -19.82 -2.62
C LEU A 20 5.18 -19.48 -3.85
N SER A 21 3.91 -19.08 -3.68
CA SER A 21 3.03 -18.72 -4.80
C SER A 21 3.46 -17.41 -5.49
N TYR A 22 4.00 -16.46 -4.73
CA TYR A 22 4.44 -15.17 -5.25
C TYR A 22 5.76 -15.23 -6.01
N LYS A 23 6.65 -16.18 -5.70
CA LYS A 23 7.97 -16.31 -6.36
C LYS A 23 7.88 -16.65 -7.86
N ASN A 24 6.73 -17.12 -8.35
CA ASN A 24 6.52 -17.50 -9.75
C ASN A 24 5.37 -16.73 -10.44
N ALA A 25 4.67 -15.84 -9.73
CA ALA A 25 3.71 -14.95 -10.35
C ALA A 25 4.48 -13.87 -11.11
N ARG A 26 4.24 -13.73 -12.42
CA ARG A 26 4.68 -12.52 -13.13
C ARG A 26 3.85 -11.37 -12.57
N VAL A 27 4.43 -10.64 -11.62
CA VAL A 27 3.94 -9.35 -11.16
C VAL A 27 3.97 -8.44 -12.40
N ASN A 28 2.81 -8.25 -13.02
CA ASN A 28 2.74 -7.52 -14.27
C ASN A 28 2.45 -6.06 -13.98
N ASN A 29 1.57 -5.78 -13.00
CA ASN A 29 1.01 -4.46 -12.72
C ASN A 29 0.91 -4.20 -11.21
N VAL A 30 1.79 -3.35 -10.66
CA VAL A 30 1.75 -2.96 -9.24
C VAL A 30 1.58 -1.46 -9.07
N ILE A 31 1.01 -1.06 -7.94
CA ILE A 31 0.94 0.35 -7.56
C ILE A 31 2.05 0.67 -6.56
N GLY A 32 2.86 1.67 -6.89
CA GLY A 32 3.81 2.28 -5.97
C GLY A 32 3.24 3.57 -5.39
N ILE A 33 3.35 3.75 -4.09
CA ILE A 33 2.85 4.93 -3.38
C ILE A 33 3.98 5.49 -2.53
N ASP A 34 4.18 6.80 -2.55
CA ASP A 34 5.09 7.51 -1.65
C ASP A 34 4.32 8.56 -0.86
N ILE A 35 4.35 8.42 0.47
CA ILE A 35 3.68 9.30 1.43
C ILE A 35 4.75 10.08 2.18
N GLY A 36 5.04 11.29 1.69
CA GLY A 36 5.88 12.26 2.38
C GLY A 36 5.06 13.16 3.32
N GLY A 37 5.73 14.08 4.02
CA GLY A 37 5.05 15.05 4.90
C GLY A 37 4.18 16.07 4.17
N THR A 38 4.42 16.28 2.87
CA THR A 38 3.77 17.32 2.07
C THR A 38 3.10 16.76 0.82
N ASN A 39 3.64 15.67 0.27
CA ASN A 39 3.25 15.17 -1.05
C ASN A 39 2.85 13.69 -0.95
N LEU A 40 1.84 13.35 -1.73
CA LEU A 40 1.44 12.01 -2.08
C LEU A 40 1.80 11.77 -3.54
N LEU A 41 2.57 10.74 -3.81
CA LEU A 41 2.83 10.24 -5.16
C LEU A 41 2.22 8.86 -5.31
N VAL A 42 1.53 8.63 -6.42
CA VAL A 42 0.96 7.31 -6.77
C VAL A 42 1.39 6.99 -8.20
N GLY A 43 1.88 5.78 -8.44
CA GLY A 43 2.32 5.33 -9.76
C GLY A 43 1.84 3.93 -10.07
N CYS A 44 1.32 3.72 -11.28
CA CYS A 44 1.08 2.39 -11.82
C CYS A 44 2.35 1.93 -12.54
N ILE A 45 2.86 0.77 -12.16
CA ILE A 45 4.09 0.19 -12.69
C ILE A 45 3.71 -1.07 -13.45
N GLU A 46 3.92 -1.05 -14.76
CA GLU A 46 3.73 -2.22 -15.63
C GLU A 46 5.07 -2.61 -16.25
N GLN A 47 5.43 -3.90 -16.20
CA GLN A 47 6.68 -4.40 -16.81
C GLN A 47 7.93 -3.57 -16.40
N ASN A 48 8.01 -3.19 -15.13
CA ASN A 48 9.07 -2.33 -14.55
C ASN A 48 9.12 -0.90 -15.11
N LYS A 49 8.02 -0.38 -15.66
CA LYS A 49 7.91 1.00 -16.13
C LYS A 49 6.71 1.68 -15.49
N VAL A 50 6.90 2.91 -15.06
CA VAL A 50 5.77 3.75 -14.62
C VAL A 50 4.95 4.14 -15.84
N VAL A 51 3.73 3.64 -15.95
CA VAL A 51 2.82 3.92 -17.09
C VAL A 51 1.84 5.04 -16.79
N GLN A 52 1.53 5.27 -15.51
CA GLN A 52 0.67 6.35 -15.04
C GLN A 52 1.21 6.86 -13.72
N ARG A 53 1.01 8.15 -13.44
CA ARG A 53 1.39 8.77 -12.19
C ARG A 53 0.42 9.88 -11.81
N LEU A 54 0.26 10.06 -10.51
CA LEU A 54 -0.51 11.13 -9.89
C LEU A 54 0.32 11.71 -8.75
N HIS A 55 0.29 13.03 -8.63
CA HIS A 55 0.96 13.79 -7.57
C HIS A 55 -0.03 14.77 -6.97
N GLN A 56 -0.25 14.67 -5.67
CA GLN A 56 -1.15 15.52 -4.91
C GLN A 56 -0.49 16.00 -3.62
N PRO A 57 -0.87 17.17 -3.08
CA PRO A 57 -0.49 17.56 -1.73
C PRO A 57 -1.22 16.71 -0.69
N ILE A 58 -0.59 16.46 0.46
CA ILE A 58 -1.25 15.85 1.63
C ILE A 58 -2.28 16.84 2.18
N VAL A 59 -3.54 16.41 2.29
CA VAL A 59 -4.66 17.33 2.58
C VAL A 59 -4.88 17.60 4.07
N ALA A 60 -4.45 16.70 4.96
CA ALA A 60 -4.71 16.80 6.39
C ALA A 60 -3.62 16.12 7.24
N ARG A 61 -2.48 16.79 7.42
CA ARG A 61 -1.42 16.32 8.33
C ARG A 61 -1.98 16.11 9.75
N GLY A 62 -1.60 15.01 10.41
CA GLY A 62 -2.09 14.59 11.73
C GLY A 62 -3.41 13.82 11.70
N ASP A 63 -4.12 13.80 10.56
CA ASP A 63 -5.33 12.99 10.39
C ASP A 63 -5.01 11.78 9.50
N PHE A 64 -4.72 10.66 10.17
CA PHE A 64 -4.41 9.39 9.50
C PHE A 64 -5.51 8.93 8.56
N GLU A 65 -6.77 8.92 9.00
CA GLU A 65 -7.86 8.36 8.21
C GLU A 65 -8.11 9.21 6.96
N THR A 66 -8.06 10.53 7.09
CA THR A 66 -8.23 11.43 5.93
C THR A 66 -7.14 11.20 4.90
N VAL A 67 -5.88 11.08 5.31
CA VAL A 67 -4.77 10.83 4.40
C VAL A 67 -4.82 9.41 3.82
N ALA A 68 -5.13 8.38 4.60
CA ALA A 68 -5.27 7.01 4.09
C ALA A 68 -6.43 6.87 3.10
N ASN A 69 -7.53 7.61 3.32
CA ASN A 69 -8.62 7.73 2.36
C ASN A 69 -8.17 8.43 1.08
N GLN A 70 -7.42 9.54 1.19
CA GLN A 70 -6.81 10.22 0.04
C GLN A 70 -5.96 9.26 -0.81
N VAL A 71 -5.16 8.39 -0.18
CA VAL A 71 -4.39 7.36 -0.89
C VAL A 71 -5.30 6.45 -1.71
N CYS A 72 -6.36 5.91 -1.09
CA CYS A 72 -7.28 4.99 -1.77
C CYS A 72 -8.02 5.66 -2.93
N ASP A 73 -8.40 6.93 -2.75
CA ASP A 73 -9.09 7.69 -3.76
C ASP A 73 -8.15 7.99 -4.94
N ALA A 74 -6.88 8.33 -4.69
CA ALA A 74 -5.87 8.53 -5.72
C ALA A 74 -5.55 7.24 -6.52
N VAL A 75 -5.52 6.08 -5.85
CA VAL A 75 -5.37 4.78 -6.53
C VAL A 75 -6.57 4.50 -7.43
N THR A 76 -7.77 4.79 -6.94
CA THR A 76 -9.02 4.63 -7.72
C THR A 76 -9.06 5.60 -8.91
N GLU A 77 -8.63 6.85 -8.73
CA GLU A 77 -8.56 7.88 -9.77
C GLU A 77 -7.61 7.49 -10.89
N LEU A 78 -6.47 6.86 -10.56
CA LEU A 78 -5.52 6.36 -11.55
C LEU A 78 -6.15 5.29 -12.47
N GLY A 79 -7.21 4.61 -12.00
CA GLY A 79 -7.93 3.57 -12.74
C GLY A 79 -7.10 2.31 -12.96
N ALA A 80 -6.05 2.12 -12.16
CA ALA A 80 -5.11 1.03 -12.31
C ALA A 80 -5.59 -0.26 -11.64
N ASP A 81 -5.22 -1.41 -12.19
CA ASP A 81 -5.54 -2.72 -11.61
C ASP A 81 -4.63 -3.00 -10.41
N VAL A 82 -5.22 -3.09 -9.21
CA VAL A 82 -4.50 -3.34 -7.95
C VAL A 82 -4.28 -4.83 -7.66
N ARG A 83 -4.64 -5.74 -8.58
CA ARG A 83 -4.61 -7.19 -8.36
C ARG A 83 -3.25 -7.75 -7.93
N ASP A 84 -2.14 -7.25 -8.49
CA ASP A 84 -0.81 -7.74 -8.11
C ASP A 84 -0.27 -7.05 -6.84
N GLY A 85 -1.00 -6.08 -6.29
CA GLY A 85 -0.76 -5.46 -4.99
C GLY A 85 -0.31 -3.99 -5.04
N VAL A 86 -0.20 -3.42 -3.83
CA VAL A 86 0.20 -2.04 -3.57
C VAL A 86 1.43 -2.05 -2.66
N GLY A 87 2.47 -1.31 -3.05
CA GLY A 87 3.63 -1.01 -2.20
C GLY A 87 3.63 0.45 -1.78
N ILE A 88 3.86 0.72 -0.50
CA ILE A 88 3.84 2.06 0.07
C ILE A 88 5.15 2.38 0.77
N SER A 89 5.80 3.45 0.34
CA SER A 89 6.90 4.13 1.04
C SER A 89 6.32 5.21 1.97
N VAL A 90 6.78 5.24 3.22
CA VAL A 90 6.35 6.25 4.20
C VAL A 90 7.57 6.89 4.86
N ALA A 91 7.55 8.22 4.97
CA ALA A 91 8.53 8.99 5.72
C ALA A 91 8.34 8.80 7.24
N GLY A 92 8.90 7.72 7.77
CA GLY A 92 8.82 7.37 9.19
C GLY A 92 9.32 5.97 9.51
N SER A 93 9.38 5.64 10.79
CA SER A 93 9.67 4.27 11.24
C SER A 93 8.47 3.35 11.01
N VAL A 94 8.72 2.17 10.47
CA VAL A 94 7.70 1.23 10.00
C VAL A 94 7.99 -0.17 10.54
N ASP A 95 6.96 -0.82 11.07
CA ASP A 95 6.93 -2.27 11.26
C ASP A 95 6.33 -2.89 9.99
N ALA A 96 7.21 -3.25 9.05
CA ALA A 96 6.81 -3.81 7.76
C ALA A 96 6.16 -5.20 7.90
N THR A 97 6.45 -5.93 8.99
CA THR A 97 5.90 -7.27 9.23
C THR A 97 4.42 -7.18 9.58
N ASN A 98 4.06 -6.23 10.44
CA ASN A 98 2.67 -6.03 10.87
C ASN A 98 1.93 -4.97 10.05
N GLY A 99 2.63 -4.25 9.17
CA GLY A 99 2.02 -3.21 8.33
C GLY A 99 1.63 -1.95 9.09
N ILE A 100 2.40 -1.61 10.12
CA ILE A 100 2.14 -0.48 11.04
C ILE A 100 3.20 0.61 10.83
N VAL A 101 2.76 1.87 10.71
CA VAL A 101 3.67 3.01 10.83
C VAL A 101 3.82 3.33 12.31
N LEU A 102 4.99 3.03 12.87
CA LEU A 102 5.27 3.19 14.30
C LEU A 102 5.33 4.67 14.67
N ARG A 103 6.06 5.47 13.88
CA ARG A 103 6.17 6.92 14.06
C ARG A 103 6.52 7.60 12.75
N ALA A 104 5.75 8.62 12.36
CA ALA A 104 6.06 9.48 11.23
C ALA A 104 5.87 10.96 11.63
N GLU A 105 6.94 11.62 12.06
CA GLU A 105 6.88 13.01 12.58
C GLU A 105 6.36 14.00 11.54
N ASN A 106 6.75 13.81 10.27
CA ASN A 106 6.33 14.66 9.16
C ASN A 106 4.84 14.54 8.82
N LEU A 107 4.20 13.45 9.24
CA LEU A 107 2.76 13.21 9.07
C LEU A 107 1.98 13.38 10.39
N ASP A 108 2.70 13.52 11.51
CA ASP A 108 2.18 13.48 12.87
C ASP A 108 1.37 12.20 13.18
N TRP A 109 1.90 11.06 12.72
CA TRP A 109 1.33 9.74 13.01
C TRP A 109 2.08 9.04 14.13
N ASP A 110 1.35 8.24 14.90
CA ASP A 110 1.85 7.41 15.98
C ASP A 110 1.05 6.10 15.99
N ASN A 111 1.73 4.96 15.79
CA ASN A 111 1.16 3.61 15.80
C ASN A 111 -0.11 3.44 14.95
N VAL A 112 -0.05 3.76 13.65
CA VAL A 112 -1.20 3.66 12.74
C VAL A 112 -1.17 2.41 11.84
N PRO A 113 -2.28 1.66 11.68
CA PRO A 113 -2.33 0.41 10.93
C PRO A 113 -2.55 0.65 9.42
N LEU A 114 -1.60 1.32 8.77
CA LEU A 114 -1.72 1.79 7.39
C LEU A 114 -2.02 0.66 6.38
N ALA A 115 -1.28 -0.45 6.46
CA ALA A 115 -1.43 -1.54 5.49
C ALA A 115 -2.82 -2.17 5.58
N GLN A 116 -3.29 -2.45 6.79
CA GLN A 116 -4.61 -3.03 7.03
C GLN A 116 -5.71 -2.11 6.52
N PHE A 117 -5.66 -0.82 6.86
CA PHE A 117 -6.68 0.16 6.47
C PHE A 117 -6.84 0.22 4.94
N ILE A 118 -5.73 0.33 4.21
CA ILE A 118 -5.74 0.43 2.74
C ILE A 118 -6.13 -0.92 2.12
N SER A 119 -5.64 -2.03 2.66
CA SER A 119 -5.97 -3.38 2.17
C SER A 119 -7.47 -3.67 2.26
N GLU A 120 -8.11 -3.29 3.37
CA GLU A 120 -9.55 -3.43 3.56
C GLU A 120 -10.36 -2.62 2.55
N LYS A 121 -9.93 -1.40 2.24
CA LYS A 121 -10.64 -0.49 1.33
C LYS A 121 -10.42 -0.83 -0.15
N LEU A 122 -9.22 -1.26 -0.53
CA LEU A 122 -8.85 -1.59 -1.92
C LEU A 122 -9.00 -3.08 -2.27
N HIS A 123 -9.27 -3.94 -1.29
CA HIS A 123 -9.39 -5.39 -1.46
C HIS A 123 -8.17 -6.03 -2.14
N CYS A 124 -6.97 -5.57 -1.81
CA CYS A 124 -5.71 -6.05 -2.38
C CYS A 124 -4.64 -6.22 -1.30
N ASN A 125 -3.54 -6.90 -1.66
CA ASN A 125 -2.39 -7.02 -0.77
C ASN A 125 -1.64 -5.68 -0.70
N VAL A 126 -1.32 -5.23 0.50
CA VAL A 126 -0.58 -3.98 0.75
C VAL A 126 0.67 -4.30 1.55
N ILE A 127 1.82 -3.88 1.04
CA ILE A 127 3.09 -3.88 1.77
C ILE A 127 3.52 -2.44 2.01
N ILE A 128 4.13 -2.20 3.17
CA ILE A 128 4.64 -0.88 3.53
C ILE A 128 6.11 -0.97 3.93
N GLU A 129 6.87 0.08 3.66
CA GLU A 129 8.29 0.17 3.95
C GLU A 129 8.68 1.62 4.29
N ASN A 130 9.75 1.80 5.05
CA ASN A 130 10.35 3.10 5.29
C ASN A 130 10.97 3.67 3.99
N ASP A 131 10.86 4.98 3.79
CA ASP A 131 11.38 5.70 2.62
C ASP A 131 12.89 5.49 2.34
N VAL A 132 13.74 5.43 3.36
CA VAL A 132 15.18 5.14 3.21
C VAL A 132 15.40 3.70 2.73
N THR A 133 14.70 2.73 3.31
CA THR A 133 14.78 1.32 2.90
C THR A 133 14.22 1.14 1.47
N ALA A 134 13.08 1.75 1.18
CA ALA A 134 12.45 1.70 -0.14
C ALA A 134 13.34 2.34 -1.22
N ALA A 135 13.96 3.48 -0.93
CA ALA A 135 14.93 4.12 -1.82
C ALA A 135 16.17 3.24 -2.04
N ALA A 136 16.62 2.50 -1.02
CA ALA A 136 17.72 1.55 -1.17
C ALA A 136 17.34 0.34 -2.05
N TRP A 137 16.08 -0.11 -2.01
CA TRP A 137 15.59 -1.23 -2.84
C TRP A 137 15.32 -0.83 -4.29
N GLY A 138 14.78 0.37 -4.51
CA GLY A 138 14.51 0.92 -5.85
C GLY A 138 15.69 1.66 -6.49
N GLY A 139 16.88 1.61 -5.87
CA GLY A 139 17.93 2.60 -6.03
C GLY A 139 18.37 2.98 -7.46
N ILE A 140 18.48 4.31 -7.64
CA ILE A 140 19.38 5.11 -8.51
C ILE A 140 19.37 4.82 -10.02
#